data_AF-A0A0B7AUE5-F1
#
_entry.id   AF-A0A0B7AUE5-F1
#
_cell.length_a   1.000
_cell.length_b   1.000
_cell.length_c   1.000
_cell.angle_alpha   90.00
_cell.angle_beta   90.00
_cell.angle_gamma   90.00
#
_symmetry.space_group_name_H-M   'P 1'
#
loop_
_entity.id
_entity.type
_entity.pdbx_description
1 polymer ?
#
loop_
_entity_poly.entity_id
_entity_poly.type
_entity_poly.pdbx_seq_one_letter_code
_entity_poly.pdbx_strand_id
1 'polypeptide(L)'
;MYDVFPSTMGSYKPQVRIQPLSSPLDDTVIIHEQVTNVVITANVENGQITRIITEGLPELPASKRRFPSITSKVENSYRMCVTEDVDPRGTTLFYKLDGQQIEVLNMLEGISHTISVPFNIQACHSVGSQQWVLSQADPERKYILE
;
A
#
# COMPACT_ATOMS: atom_id res chain seq x y z
N MET A 1 0.40 22.85 10.54
CA MET A 1 1.05 21.59 10.13
C MET A 1 0.06 20.48 10.43
N TYR A 2 -0.49 19.81 9.41
CA TYR A 2 -1.38 18.68 9.62
C TYR A 2 -0.54 17.47 9.97
N ASP A 3 -0.90 16.77 11.05
CA ASP A 3 -0.27 15.51 11.40
C ASP A 3 -0.72 14.49 10.36
N VAL A 4 0.20 14.06 9.49
CA VAL A 4 -0.08 13.13 8.39
C VAL A 4 -0.42 11.74 8.93
N PHE A 5 0.16 11.41 10.09
CA PHE A 5 -0.10 10.17 10.82
C PHE A 5 -0.59 10.52 12.24
N PRO A 6 -1.38 9.66 12.89
CA PRO A 6 -1.80 9.91 14.26
C PRO A 6 -0.58 10.00 15.21
N SER A 7 -0.64 10.90 16.19
CA SER A 7 0.37 11.02 17.24
C SER A 7 0.71 9.66 17.86
N THR A 8 2.00 9.34 17.97
CA THR A 8 2.55 8.08 18.51
C THR A 8 2.36 7.87 20.01
N MET A 9 1.38 8.53 20.63
CA MET A 9 1.11 8.36 22.06
C MET A 9 0.56 6.95 22.35
N GLY A 10 1.24 6.22 23.24
CA GLY A 10 0.82 4.88 23.68
C GLY A 10 1.43 3.76 22.85
N SER A 11 0.64 2.74 22.50
CA SER A 11 1.11 1.53 21.81
C SER A 11 1.08 1.63 20.27
N TYR A 12 0.73 2.79 19.70
CA TYR A 12 0.68 2.98 18.25
C TYR A 12 2.10 3.17 17.71
N LYS A 13 2.48 2.31 16.76
CA LYS A 13 3.74 2.41 16.03
C LYS A 13 3.40 2.51 14.54
N PRO A 14 3.60 3.66 13.88
CA PRO A 14 3.33 3.79 12.46
C PRO A 14 4.24 2.85 11.69
N GLN A 15 3.70 2.23 10.65
CA GLN A 15 4.45 1.38 9.74
C GLN A 15 4.31 1.99 8.35
N VAL A 16 5.40 2.59 7.86
CA VAL A 16 5.35 3.36 6.61
C VAL A 16 6.16 2.65 5.55
N ARG A 17 5.58 2.54 4.35
CA ARG A 17 6.29 2.19 3.12
C ARG A 17 6.30 3.38 2.18
N ILE A 18 7.40 3.55 1.46
CA ILE A 18 7.59 4.67 0.54
C ILE A 18 8.04 4.08 -0.80
N GLN A 19 7.48 4.58 -1.89
CA GLN A 19 7.90 4.25 -3.25
C GLN A 19 8.08 5.53 -4.06
N PRO A 20 9.27 5.81 -4.60
CA PRO A 20 9.44 6.88 -5.57
C PRO A 20 8.76 6.51 -6.89
N LEU A 21 8.22 7.51 -7.57
CA LEU A 21 7.74 7.37 -8.93
C LEU A 21 8.83 7.80 -9.91
N SER A 22 8.54 7.65 -11.19
CA SER A 22 9.44 8.02 -12.27
C SER A 22 8.80 8.99 -13.22
N SER A 23 9.61 9.53 -14.14
CA SER A 23 9.15 10.49 -15.13
C SER A 23 7.87 10.03 -15.83
N PRO A 24 6.83 10.89 -15.89
CA PRO A 24 6.86 12.33 -15.56
C PRO A 24 6.55 12.69 -14.10
N LEU A 25 6.47 11.71 -13.19
CA LEU A 25 6.17 11.88 -11.76
C LEU A 25 7.41 11.71 -10.85
N ASP A 26 8.62 11.89 -11.37
CA ASP A 26 9.89 11.71 -10.65
C ASP A 26 10.10 12.70 -9.49
N ASP A 27 9.26 13.72 -9.40
CA ASP A 27 9.17 14.64 -8.27
C ASP A 27 8.23 14.14 -7.14
N THR A 28 7.63 12.96 -7.29
CA THR A 28 6.56 12.47 -6.42
C THR A 28 6.89 11.11 -5.81
N VAL A 29 6.59 10.96 -4.52
CA VAL A 29 6.66 9.68 -3.81
C VAL A 29 5.28 9.25 -3.31
N ILE A 30 4.96 7.96 -3.40
CA ILE A 30 3.82 7.35 -2.72
C ILE A 30 4.26 6.94 -1.32
N ILE A 31 3.42 7.22 -0.33
CA ILE A 31 3.61 6.83 1.06
C ILE A 31 2.38 6.06 1.53
N HIS A 32 2.59 4.82 1.98
CA HIS A 32 1.57 3.95 2.55
C HIS A 32 1.79 3.77 4.04
N GLU A 33 0.85 4.24 4.87
CA GLU A 33 0.81 3.93 6.30
C GLU A 33 0.02 2.65 6.51
N GLN A 34 0.74 1.57 6.80
CA GLN A 34 0.19 0.23 6.83
C GLN A 34 -0.78 0.00 7.98
N VAL A 35 -0.76 0.75 9.08
CA VAL A 35 -1.69 0.48 10.20
C VAL A 35 -3.10 0.99 9.90
N THR A 36 -3.20 2.21 9.37
CA THR A 36 -4.46 2.90 9.04
C THR A 36 -4.84 2.78 7.57
N ASN A 37 -4.01 2.13 6.76
CA ASN A 37 -4.17 1.99 5.32
C ASN A 37 -4.21 3.31 4.55
N VAL A 38 -3.70 4.40 5.14
CA VAL A 38 -3.67 5.70 4.48
C VAL A 38 -2.62 5.70 3.38
N VAL A 39 -3.01 6.12 2.18
CA VAL A 39 -2.11 6.30 1.05
C VAL A 39 -2.08 7.78 0.69
N ILE A 40 -0.88 8.34 0.59
CA ILE A 40 -0.67 9.74 0.17
C ILE A 40 0.40 9.79 -0.91
N THR A 41 0.35 10.85 -1.72
CA THR A 41 1.50 11.31 -2.48
C THR A 41 2.11 12.53 -1.81
N ALA A 42 3.43 12.64 -1.90
CA ALA A 42 4.17 13.84 -1.54
C ALA A 42 5.07 14.25 -2.70
N ASN A 43 4.89 15.47 -3.18
CA ASN A 43 5.79 16.10 -4.12
C ASN A 43 7.01 16.62 -3.36
N VAL A 44 8.20 16.13 -3.70
CA VAL A 44 9.43 16.43 -2.95
C VAL A 44 10.02 17.79 -3.31
N GLU A 45 9.62 18.40 -4.43
CA GLU A 45 10.12 19.70 -4.87
C GLU A 45 9.34 20.86 -4.23
N ASN A 46 8.00 20.77 -4.22
CA ASN A 46 7.12 21.84 -3.75
C ASN A 46 6.42 21.55 -2.41
N GLY A 47 6.56 20.33 -1.89
CA GLY A 47 5.97 19.90 -0.62
C GLY A 47 4.46 19.68 -0.65
N GLN A 48 3.83 19.63 -1.83
CA GLN A 48 2.42 19.31 -1.98
C GLN A 48 2.15 17.88 -1.51
N ILE A 49 1.12 17.73 -0.67
CA ILE A 49 0.67 16.43 -0.16
C ILE A 49 -0.76 16.20 -0.62
N THR A 50 -1.01 15.07 -1.25
CA THR A 50 -2.35 14.66 -1.69
C THR A 50 -2.70 13.32 -1.11
N ARG A 51 -3.92 13.19 -0.57
CA ARG A 51 -4.43 11.91 -0.06
C ARG A 51 -5.13 11.14 -1.17
N ILE A 52 -4.75 9.88 -1.36
CA ILE A 52 -5.39 8.98 -2.33
C ILE A 52 -6.50 8.22 -1.60
N ILE A 53 -7.72 8.29 -2.14
CA ILE A 53 -8.89 7.62 -1.61
C ILE A 53 -9.45 6.74 -2.72
N THR A 54 -9.47 5.42 -2.52
CA THR A 54 -10.07 4.46 -3.45
C THR A 54 -10.98 3.50 -2.69
N GLU A 55 -11.97 2.93 -3.36
CA GLU A 55 -12.85 1.92 -2.76
C GLU A 55 -12.09 0.63 -2.40
N GLY A 56 -11.08 0.27 -3.20
CA GLY A 56 -10.25 -0.93 -2.99
C GLY A 56 -9.22 -0.81 -1.86
N LEU A 57 -8.92 0.41 -1.40
CA LEU A 57 -8.01 0.70 -0.28
C LEU A 57 -8.71 1.52 0.80
N PRO A 58 -9.71 0.93 1.50
CA PRO A 58 -10.42 1.64 2.54
C PRO A 58 -9.49 1.94 3.71
N GLU A 59 -9.57 3.18 4.21
CA GLU A 59 -8.82 3.60 5.38
C GLU A 59 -9.44 3.04 6.65
N LEU A 60 -8.59 2.70 7.61
CA LEU A 60 -9.00 2.19 8.92
C LEU A 60 -8.82 3.27 9.97
N PRO A 61 -9.76 3.39 10.93
CA PRO A 61 -9.64 4.36 11.99
C PRO A 61 -8.41 4.04 12.84
N ALA A 62 -7.56 5.04 13.07
CA ALA A 62 -6.48 4.94 14.03
C ALA A 62 -7.05 4.61 15.41
N SER A 63 -6.59 3.52 16.04
CA SER A 63 -7.08 3.12 17.35
C SER A 63 -6.73 4.19 18.40
N LYS A 64 -7.69 5.04 18.77
CA LYS A 64 -7.56 5.97 19.90
C LYS A 64 -7.66 5.16 21.21
N ARG A 65 -6.63 4.40 21.59
CA ARG A 65 -6.66 3.59 22.82
C ARG A 65 -6.32 4.44 24.05
N ARG A 66 -7.28 4.56 24.98
CA ARG A 66 -7.04 5.04 26.36
C ARG A 66 -6.82 3.90 27.37
N PHE A 67 -7.13 2.64 27.04
CA PHE A 67 -6.98 1.50 27.97
C PHE A 67 -6.62 0.20 27.24
N PRO A 68 -5.82 -0.70 27.85
CA PRO A 68 -5.45 -1.98 27.28
C PRO A 68 -6.40 -3.08 27.76
N SER A 69 -7.40 -3.47 26.96
CA SER A 69 -8.12 -4.74 27.17
C SER A 69 -8.37 -5.49 25.87
N ILE A 70 -8.57 -6.79 26.04
CA ILE A 70 -8.56 -7.89 25.09
C ILE A 70 -9.72 -7.79 24.08
N THR A 71 -9.48 -7.22 22.90
CA THR A 71 -10.26 -7.44 21.67
C THR A 71 -9.38 -7.14 20.44
N SER A 72 -9.65 -7.85 19.35
CA SER A 72 -8.83 -8.05 18.15
C SER A 72 -8.11 -6.78 17.67
N LYS A 73 -6.81 -6.91 17.39
CA LYS A 73 -6.08 -5.92 16.58
C LYS A 73 -6.86 -5.77 15.27
N VAL A 74 -7.44 -4.60 15.02
CA VAL A 74 -7.81 -4.21 13.65
C VAL A 74 -6.48 -4.07 12.93
N GLU A 75 -6.07 -5.14 12.27
CA GLU A 75 -4.81 -5.24 11.55
C GLU A 75 -5.16 -5.07 10.08
N ASN A 76 -4.79 -3.92 9.51
CA ASN A 76 -4.88 -3.74 8.07
C ASN A 76 -4.11 -4.88 7.39
N SER A 77 -4.79 -5.62 6.52
CA SER A 77 -4.18 -6.70 5.74
C SER A 77 -3.53 -6.19 4.45
N TYR A 78 -3.78 -4.94 4.03
CA TYR A 78 -3.19 -4.43 2.80
C TYR A 78 -1.70 -4.11 2.97
N ARG A 79 -0.91 -4.48 1.97
CA ARG A 79 0.53 -4.23 1.89
C ARG A 79 0.85 -3.67 0.51
N MET A 80 1.59 -2.58 0.47
CA MET A 80 2.16 -2.05 -0.76
C MET A 80 3.32 -2.94 -1.22
N CYS A 81 3.26 -3.40 -2.47
CA CYS A 81 4.38 -4.04 -3.15
C CYS A 81 5.27 -2.94 -3.72
N VAL A 82 6.42 -2.73 -3.08
CA VAL A 82 7.39 -1.74 -3.53
C VAL A 82 8.15 -2.30 -4.72
N THR A 83 8.20 -1.52 -5.81
CA THR A 83 9.03 -1.84 -6.98
C THR A 83 10.40 -1.19 -6.83
N GLU A 84 11.47 -1.96 -7.08
CA GLU A 84 12.82 -1.40 -7.23
C GLU A 84 13.02 -0.88 -8.66
N ASP A 85 12.42 -1.59 -9.62
CA ASP A 85 12.40 -1.18 -11.01
C ASP A 85 11.39 -0.05 -11.23
N VAL A 86 11.78 0.80 -12.16
CA VAL A 86 11.05 2.01 -12.51
C VAL A 86 9.94 1.65 -13.50
N ASP A 87 8.67 1.87 -13.10
CA ASP A 87 7.52 1.84 -14.03
C ASP A 87 7.14 3.27 -14.46
N PRO A 88 7.37 3.65 -15.73
CA PRO A 88 7.01 4.97 -16.27
C PRO A 88 5.53 5.33 -16.13
N ARG A 89 4.64 4.34 -15.97
CA ARG A 89 3.21 4.58 -15.77
C ARG A 89 2.85 4.88 -14.31
N GLY A 90 3.79 4.70 -13.39
CA GLY A 90 3.55 4.84 -11.96
C GLY A 90 2.57 3.79 -11.42
N THR A 91 2.60 2.55 -11.94
CA THR A 91 1.79 1.46 -11.42
C THR A 91 2.32 1.03 -10.06
N THR A 92 1.43 1.00 -9.08
CA THR A 92 1.73 0.52 -7.72
C THR A 92 0.69 -0.51 -7.33
N LEU A 93 1.15 -1.65 -6.84
CA LEU A 93 0.29 -2.73 -6.38
C LEU A 93 0.18 -2.72 -4.88
N PHE A 94 -1.05 -2.91 -4.41
CA PHE A 94 -1.36 -3.26 -3.04
C PHE A 94 -1.99 -4.63 -3.04
N TYR A 95 -1.54 -5.51 -2.15
CA TYR A 95 -2.13 -6.84 -2.01
C TYR A 95 -2.68 -7.02 -0.61
N LYS A 96 -3.75 -7.79 -0.51
CA LYS A 96 -4.35 -8.17 0.76
C LYS A 96 -3.64 -9.41 1.27
N LEU A 97 -2.82 -9.26 2.30
CA LEU A 97 -2.16 -10.35 3.01
C LEU A 97 -3.20 -11.37 3.50
N ASP A 98 -2.97 -12.64 3.22
CA ASP A 98 -3.87 -13.77 3.47
C ASP A 98 -5.27 -13.59 2.83
N GLY A 99 -5.37 -12.72 1.84
CA GLY A 99 -6.58 -12.45 1.07
C GLY A 99 -6.38 -12.71 -0.42
N GLN A 100 -7.47 -12.59 -1.17
CA GLN A 100 -7.53 -12.88 -2.61
C GLN A 100 -7.62 -11.61 -3.47
N GLN A 101 -7.28 -10.46 -2.91
CA GLN A 101 -7.48 -9.16 -3.56
C GLN A 101 -6.16 -8.44 -3.76
N ILE A 102 -6.05 -7.81 -4.93
CA ILE A 102 -4.98 -6.93 -5.33
C ILE A 102 -5.63 -5.63 -5.79
N GLU A 103 -5.18 -4.49 -5.28
CA GLU A 103 -5.50 -3.18 -5.84
C GLU A 103 -4.32 -2.72 -6.68
N VAL A 104 -4.59 -2.39 -7.94
CA VAL A 104 -3.66 -1.76 -8.87
C VAL A 104 -3.98 -0.27 -8.89
N LEU A 105 -2.98 0.56 -8.60
CA LEU A 105 -3.08 2.01 -8.70
C LEU A 105 -2.18 2.49 -9.83
N ASN A 106 -2.74 3.16 -10.83
CA ASN A 106 -1.96 3.84 -11.87
C ASN A 106 -1.92 5.33 -11.54
N MET A 107 -0.75 5.80 -11.10
CA MET A 107 -0.58 7.18 -10.64
C MET A 107 -0.62 8.20 -11.77
N LEU A 108 -0.18 7.83 -12.96
CA LEU A 108 -0.15 8.73 -14.11
C LEU A 108 -1.55 8.97 -14.66
N GLU A 109 -2.37 7.92 -14.74
CA GLU A 109 -3.75 7.98 -15.24
C GLU A 109 -4.76 8.34 -14.15
N GLY A 110 -4.38 8.25 -12.87
CA GLY A 110 -5.25 8.53 -11.74
C GLY A 110 -6.39 7.52 -11.58
N ILE A 111 -6.17 6.27 -12.00
CA ILE A 111 -7.17 5.19 -11.96
C ILE A 111 -6.76 4.09 -10.99
N SER A 112 -7.74 3.41 -10.41
CA SER A 112 -7.52 2.21 -9.60
C SER A 112 -8.41 1.05 -10.05
N HIS A 113 -7.88 -0.16 -9.91
CA HIS A 113 -8.56 -1.40 -10.29
C HIS A 113 -8.33 -2.48 -9.25
N THR A 114 -9.40 -3.17 -8.85
CA THR A 114 -9.30 -4.35 -7.99
C THR A 114 -9.25 -5.62 -8.84
N ILE A 115 -8.22 -6.43 -8.65
CA ILE A 115 -8.07 -7.77 -9.23
C ILE A 115 -8.32 -8.80 -8.13
N SER A 116 -9.10 -9.84 -8.45
CA SER A 116 -9.29 -11.00 -7.58
C SER A 116 -8.51 -12.19 -8.10
N VAL A 117 -7.76 -12.86 -7.23
CA VAL A 117 -6.95 -14.05 -7.55
C VAL A 117 -7.52 -15.29 -6.85
N PRO A 118 -7.34 -16.50 -7.39
CA PRO A 118 -7.97 -17.71 -6.86
C PRO A 118 -7.21 -18.34 -5.67
N PHE A 119 -6.33 -17.60 -5.01
CA PHE A 119 -5.52 -18.08 -3.88
C PHE A 119 -5.23 -16.96 -2.89
N ASN A 120 -4.95 -17.32 -1.63
CA ASN A 120 -4.57 -16.34 -0.62
C ASN A 120 -3.13 -15.88 -0.82
N ILE A 121 -2.93 -14.58 -0.93
CA ILE A 121 -1.65 -13.95 -1.22
C ILE A 121 -0.85 -13.83 0.09
N GLN A 122 0.33 -14.42 0.13
CA GLN A 122 1.27 -14.29 1.24
C GLN A 122 2.25 -13.13 1.03
N ALA A 123 2.79 -12.98 -0.18
CA ALA A 123 3.68 -11.89 -0.53
C ALA A 123 3.60 -11.55 -2.02
N CYS A 124 3.96 -10.32 -2.35
CA CYS A 124 4.10 -9.82 -3.72
C CYS A 124 5.47 -9.17 -3.86
N HIS A 125 6.20 -9.54 -4.92
CA HIS A 125 7.52 -9.00 -5.23
C HIS A 125 7.53 -8.49 -6.67
N SER A 126 8.00 -7.28 -6.88
CA SER A 126 8.32 -6.81 -8.23
C SER A 126 9.54 -7.56 -8.77
N VAL A 127 9.49 -7.97 -10.03
CA VAL A 127 10.60 -8.62 -10.74
C VAL A 127 10.95 -7.94 -12.07
N GLY A 128 10.29 -6.81 -12.34
CA GLY A 128 10.44 -6.00 -13.54
C GLY A 128 9.44 -4.85 -13.55
N SER A 129 9.46 -4.05 -14.62
CA SER A 129 8.61 -2.85 -14.75
C SER A 129 7.11 -3.13 -14.81
N GLN A 130 6.69 -4.33 -15.21
CA GLN A 130 5.29 -4.73 -15.34
C GLN A 130 5.06 -6.17 -14.91
N GLN A 131 5.95 -6.73 -14.10
CA GLN A 131 5.88 -8.11 -13.71
C GLN A 131 6.04 -8.23 -12.19
N TRP A 132 5.14 -9.01 -11.60
CA TRP A 132 5.13 -9.26 -10.17
C TRP A 132 5.01 -10.75 -9.90
N VAL A 133 5.75 -11.23 -8.92
CA VAL A 133 5.65 -12.59 -8.41
C VAL A 133 4.79 -12.56 -7.14
N LEU A 134 3.65 -13.24 -7.22
CA LEU A 134 2.76 -13.50 -6.10
C LEU A 134 3.10 -14.86 -5.49
N SER A 135 3.19 -14.92 -4.16
CA SER A 135 3.38 -16.18 -3.43
C SER A 135 2.13 -16.55 -2.63
N GLN A 136 1.82 -17.84 -2.60
CA GLN A 136 0.81 -18.47 -1.76
C GLN A 136 1.52 -19.27 -0.66
N ALA A 137 1.01 -19.23 0.58
CA ALA A 137 1.64 -19.91 1.71
C ALA A 137 1.35 -21.42 1.78
N ASP A 138 0.14 -21.86 1.40
CA ASP A 138 -0.29 -23.25 1.56
C ASP A 138 -1.20 -23.71 0.40
N PRO A 139 -0.74 -24.62 -0.47
CA PRO A 139 0.65 -25.06 -0.63
C PRO A 139 1.55 -23.91 -1.14
N GLU A 140 2.86 -23.96 -0.85
CA GLU A 140 3.81 -22.96 -1.37
C GLU A 140 3.83 -22.97 -2.89
N ARG A 141 3.31 -21.89 -3.49
CA ARG A 141 3.24 -21.72 -4.95
C ARG A 141 3.56 -20.28 -5.30
N LYS A 142 4.18 -20.09 -6.46
CA LYS A 142 4.52 -18.77 -7.00
C LYS A 142 3.84 -18.59 -8.35
N TYR A 143 3.28 -17.41 -8.56
CA TYR A 143 2.54 -17.03 -9.75
C TYR A 143 3.10 -15.73 -10.30
N ILE A 144 3.12 -15.58 -11.61
CA ILE A 144 3.51 -14.32 -12.27
C ILE A 144 2.22 -13.56 -12.61
N LEU A 145 2.19 -12.28 -12.27
CA LEU A 145 1.21 -11.30 -12.70
C LEU A 145 1.87 -10.38 -13.72
N GLU A 146 1.26 -10.22 -14.89
CA GLU A 146 1.70 -9.37 -16.02
C GLU A 146 0.58 -8.41 -16.43
#